data_AF-A0AAU0W261-F1
#
_entry.id   AF-A0AAU0W261-F1
#
_cell.length_a   1.000
_cell.length_b   1.000
_cell.length_c   1.000
_cell.angle_alpha   90.00
_cell.angle_beta   90.00
_cell.angle_gamma   90.00
#
_symmetry.space_group_name_H-M   'P 1'
#
loop_
_entity.id
_entity.type
_entity.pdbx_description
1 polymer ?
#
loop_
_entity_poly.entity_id
_entity_poly.type
_entity_poly.pdbx_seq_one_letter_code
_entity_poly.pdbx_strand_id
1 'polypeptide(L)'
;MASPSDRAPLAERIEELLAPGGPLPIVAAGDPVLRRGTEPYEGQLAPALLARFVEALRVTMHAAPGVGLAAPQVGVELRIAVIEDPAPVPEEIAVARGRVPQPFRVLVNPVYEPVGTARAAFFEGCLSVPGWQAVVSRHASVRLTGTDEHGHPLDEVFTGWPARIVQHETDHLDGSLYLDKAELRSLSSSEAMAMRWAQPTPATAAEALGFDLP
;
A
#
# COMPACT_ATOMS: atom_id res chain seq x y z
N MET A 1 -20.70 -13.45 -11.06
CA MET A 1 -21.63 -12.73 -11.96
C MET A 1 -21.16 -11.29 -11.97
N ALA A 2 -20.74 -10.77 -13.12
CA ALA A 2 -20.27 -9.39 -13.25
C ALA A 2 -21.41 -8.42 -12.91
N SER A 3 -21.12 -7.38 -12.14
CA SER A 3 -22.08 -6.32 -11.80
C SER A 3 -22.49 -5.58 -13.10
N PRO A 4 -23.70 -5.00 -13.22
CA PRO A 4 -24.07 -4.18 -14.38
C PRO A 4 -23.03 -3.07 -14.70
N SER A 5 -22.30 -2.61 -13.69
CA SER A 5 -21.19 -1.64 -13.77
C SER A 5 -19.96 -2.16 -14.54
N ASP A 6 -19.73 -3.48 -14.58
CA ASP A 6 -18.55 -4.08 -15.25
C ASP A 6 -18.61 -3.99 -16.79
N ARG A 7 -19.70 -3.45 -17.36
CA ARG A 7 -19.86 -3.27 -18.82
C ARG A 7 -19.51 -1.88 -19.33
N ALA A 8 -19.43 -0.89 -18.45
CA ALA A 8 -19.08 0.48 -18.84
C ALA A 8 -17.56 0.59 -19.12
N PRO A 9 -17.13 1.40 -20.10
CA PRO A 9 -15.72 1.72 -20.30
C PRO A 9 -15.08 2.21 -18.99
N LEU A 10 -13.83 1.83 -18.75
CA LEU A 10 -13.10 2.18 -17.52
C LEU A 10 -13.14 3.68 -17.20
N ALA A 11 -12.98 4.54 -18.20
CA ALA A 11 -13.01 5.99 -18.02
C ALA A 11 -14.36 6.48 -17.46
N GLU A 12 -15.48 5.91 -17.91
CA GLU A 12 -16.82 6.27 -17.41
C GLU A 12 -17.00 5.84 -15.95
N ARG A 13 -16.54 4.63 -15.60
CA ARG A 13 -16.55 4.14 -14.21
C ARG A 13 -15.72 5.03 -13.27
N ILE A 14 -14.58 5.54 -13.73
CA ILE A 14 -13.76 6.47 -12.95
C ILE A 14 -14.44 7.83 -12.84
N GLU A 15 -15.07 8.34 -13.90
CA GLU A 15 -15.85 9.59 -13.79
C GLU A 15 -17.00 9.47 -12.78
N GLU A 16 -17.74 8.35 -12.79
CA GLU A 16 -18.78 8.06 -11.80
C GLU A 16 -18.22 7.98 -10.38
N LEU A 17 -17.07 7.31 -10.20
CA LEU A 17 -16.38 7.20 -8.92
C LEU A 17 -15.94 8.56 -8.37
N LEU A 18 -15.53 9.48 -9.26
CA LEU A 18 -15.08 10.82 -8.90
C LEU A 18 -16.23 11.83 -8.72
N ALA A 19 -17.42 11.55 -9.25
CA ALA A 19 -18.56 12.48 -9.29
C ALA A 19 -19.00 13.02 -7.91
N PRO A 20 -19.00 12.23 -6.81
CA PRO A 20 -19.35 12.75 -5.48
C PRO A 20 -18.40 13.84 -4.98
N GLY A 21 -17.15 13.84 -5.44
CA GLY A 21 -16.08 14.68 -4.90
C GLY A 21 -15.60 14.23 -3.51
N GLY A 22 -14.32 14.45 -3.21
CA GLY A 22 -13.72 14.08 -1.92
C GLY A 22 -13.13 12.65 -1.89
N PRO A 23 -12.91 12.09 -0.69
CA PRO A 23 -12.34 10.75 -0.53
C PRO A 23 -13.19 9.67 -1.19
N LEU A 24 -12.53 8.74 -1.87
CA LEU A 24 -13.12 7.58 -2.50
C LEU A 24 -13.43 6.50 -1.44
N PRO A 25 -14.48 5.67 -1.65
CA PRO A 25 -14.73 4.52 -0.80
C PRO A 25 -13.58 3.52 -0.93
N ILE A 26 -12.99 3.15 0.21
CA ILE A 26 -11.96 2.10 0.27
C ILE A 26 -12.66 0.75 0.38
N VAL A 27 -12.38 -0.16 -0.55
CA VAL A 27 -12.89 -1.52 -0.50
C VAL A 27 -12.16 -2.33 0.58
N ALA A 28 -12.90 -3.20 1.26
CA ALA A 28 -12.39 -4.05 2.32
C ALA A 28 -12.01 -5.46 1.81
N ALA A 29 -11.10 -6.12 2.52
CA ALA A 29 -10.73 -7.50 2.27
C ALA A 29 -11.97 -8.41 2.25
N GLY A 30 -12.07 -9.21 1.20
CA GLY A 30 -13.29 -9.93 0.84
C GLY A 30 -13.86 -9.45 -0.50
N ASP A 31 -13.62 -8.20 -0.88
CA ASP A 31 -13.90 -7.73 -2.23
C ASP A 31 -12.96 -8.41 -3.24
N PRO A 32 -13.48 -9.05 -4.31
CA PRO A 32 -12.66 -9.70 -5.33
C PRO A 32 -11.63 -8.79 -6.00
N VAL A 33 -11.89 -7.47 -6.11
CA VAL A 33 -10.97 -6.53 -6.76
C VAL A 33 -9.59 -6.51 -6.09
N LEU A 34 -9.54 -6.73 -4.77
CA LEU A 34 -8.29 -6.79 -4.00
C LEU A 34 -7.50 -8.08 -4.18
N ARG A 35 -8.11 -9.08 -4.82
CA ARG A 35 -7.54 -10.41 -5.07
C ARG A 35 -7.29 -10.66 -6.55
N ARG A 36 -7.67 -9.72 -7.41
CA ARG A 36 -7.35 -9.73 -8.83
C ARG A 36 -6.08 -8.92 -9.04
N GLY A 37 -5.20 -9.42 -9.90
CA GLY A 37 -4.13 -8.59 -10.42
C GLY A 37 -4.71 -7.45 -11.26
N THR A 38 -3.96 -6.35 -11.38
CA THR A 38 -4.36 -5.18 -12.15
C THR A 38 -3.88 -5.23 -13.59
N GLU A 39 -4.60 -4.56 -14.48
CA GLU A 39 -4.14 -4.29 -15.83
C GLU A 39 -3.05 -3.20 -15.84
N PRO A 40 -1.96 -3.35 -16.62
CA PRO A 40 -0.98 -2.30 -16.81
C PRO A 40 -1.63 -1.01 -17.31
N TYR A 41 -1.19 0.15 -16.81
CA TYR A 41 -1.61 1.44 -17.35
C TYR A 41 -0.84 1.76 -18.64
N GLU A 42 -1.55 1.84 -19.75
CA GLU A 42 -1.02 2.11 -21.10
C GLU A 42 -1.62 3.39 -21.70
N GLY A 43 -2.23 4.24 -20.87
CA GLY A 43 -2.93 5.45 -21.31
C GLY A 43 -4.44 5.27 -21.47
N GLN A 44 -5.06 4.36 -20.71
CA GLN A 44 -6.51 4.13 -20.73
C GLN A 44 -7.32 5.35 -20.27
N LEU A 45 -6.68 6.30 -19.58
CA LEU A 45 -7.30 7.53 -19.09
C LEU A 45 -6.70 8.73 -19.82
N ALA A 46 -7.57 9.65 -20.25
CA ALA A 46 -7.12 10.94 -20.73
C ALA A 46 -6.33 11.67 -19.62
N PRO A 47 -5.30 12.48 -19.95
CA PRO A 47 -4.44 13.11 -18.94
C PRO A 47 -5.20 13.88 -17.84
N ALA A 48 -6.28 14.57 -18.20
CA ALA A 48 -7.10 15.30 -17.23
C ALA A 48 -7.85 14.37 -16.26
N LEU A 49 -8.30 13.21 -16.73
CA LEU A 49 -8.96 12.21 -15.89
C LEU A 49 -7.95 11.48 -15.00
N LEU A 50 -6.76 11.16 -15.54
CA LEU A 50 -5.66 10.59 -14.74
C LEU A 50 -5.27 11.51 -13.59
N ALA A 51 -5.06 12.81 -13.86
CA ALA A 51 -4.68 13.78 -12.83
C ALA A 51 -5.74 13.88 -11.72
N ARG A 52 -7.02 13.93 -12.07
CA ARG A 52 -8.13 13.92 -11.09
C ARG A 52 -8.18 12.62 -10.30
N PHE A 53 -7.93 11.48 -10.94
CA PHE A 53 -7.93 10.19 -10.28
C PHE A 53 -6.77 10.05 -9.29
N VAL A 54 -5.56 10.43 -9.68
CA VAL A 54 -4.38 10.49 -8.79
C VAL A 54 -4.62 11.40 -7.59
N GLU A 55 -5.18 12.59 -7.80
CA GLU A 55 -5.51 13.49 -6.71
C GLU A 55 -6.56 12.88 -5.76
N ALA A 56 -7.57 12.20 -6.30
CA ALA A 56 -8.55 11.50 -5.48
C ALA A 56 -7.92 10.36 -4.67
N LEU A 57 -6.96 9.60 -5.22
CA LEU A 57 -6.20 8.60 -4.45
C LEU A 57 -5.43 9.26 -3.31
N ARG A 58 -4.76 10.39 -3.56
CA ARG A 58 -4.03 11.14 -2.54
C ARG A 58 -4.94 11.64 -1.41
N VAL A 59 -6.04 12.29 -1.77
CA VAL A 59 -7.05 12.78 -0.82
C VAL A 59 -7.63 11.63 0.01
N THR A 60 -7.90 10.49 -0.62
CA THR A 60 -8.40 9.28 0.05
C THR A 60 -7.40 8.72 1.05
N MET A 61 -6.13 8.61 0.63
CA MET A 61 -5.03 8.16 1.49
C MET A 61 -4.89 9.04 2.73
N HIS A 62 -4.93 10.37 2.57
CA HIS A 62 -4.82 11.32 3.68
C HIS A 62 -6.04 11.28 4.62
N ALA A 63 -7.24 11.09 4.08
CA ALA A 63 -8.47 10.97 4.87
C ALA A 63 -8.49 9.69 5.73
N ALA A 64 -7.80 8.63 5.30
CA ALA A 64 -7.68 7.35 5.98
C ALA A 64 -6.34 7.16 6.73
N PRO A 65 -5.74 8.27 7.21
CA PRO A 65 -4.30 8.45 7.52
C PRO A 65 -3.31 7.35 7.07
N GLY A 66 -3.36 6.95 5.80
CA GLY A 66 -2.44 5.99 5.19
C GLY A 66 -1.13 6.63 4.71
N VAL A 67 -0.13 5.80 4.41
CA VAL A 67 1.15 6.22 3.79
C VAL A 67 1.31 5.72 2.34
N GLY A 68 0.31 5.00 1.86
CA GLY A 68 0.18 4.51 0.50
C GLY A 68 -1.27 4.12 0.22
N LEU A 69 -1.63 4.14 -1.07
CA LEU A 69 -2.93 3.66 -1.55
C LEU A 69 -2.80 3.18 -3.01
N ALA A 70 -3.19 1.95 -3.27
CA ALA A 70 -3.25 1.36 -4.60
C ALA A 70 -4.66 1.49 -5.23
N ALA A 71 -4.74 1.67 -6.54
CA ALA A 71 -6.02 1.81 -7.26
C ALA A 71 -7.04 0.68 -7.01
N PRO A 72 -6.63 -0.60 -6.83
CA PRO A 72 -7.57 -1.67 -6.44
C PRO A 72 -8.32 -1.39 -5.14
N GLN A 73 -7.70 -0.65 -4.22
CA GLN A 73 -8.31 -0.31 -2.93
C GLN A 73 -9.48 0.66 -3.07
N VAL A 74 -9.66 1.30 -4.23
CA VAL A 74 -10.85 2.11 -4.55
C VAL A 74 -11.69 1.48 -5.66
N GLY A 75 -11.50 0.17 -5.91
CA GLY A 75 -12.28 -0.60 -6.88
C GLY A 75 -11.82 -0.46 -8.34
N VAL A 76 -10.63 0.06 -8.59
CA VAL A 76 -10.08 0.29 -9.93
C VAL A 76 -8.91 -0.66 -10.22
N GLU A 77 -9.09 -1.55 -11.20
CA GLU A 77 -8.10 -2.59 -11.57
C GLU A 77 -6.98 -2.05 -12.48
N LEU A 78 -6.44 -0.85 -12.19
CA LEU A 78 -5.29 -0.27 -12.89
C LEU A 78 -4.02 -0.39 -12.05
N ARG A 79 -2.89 -0.64 -12.71
CA ARG A 79 -1.57 -0.75 -12.06
C ARG A 79 -1.01 0.62 -11.67
N ILE A 80 -1.69 1.31 -10.76
CA ILE A 80 -1.34 2.64 -10.26
C ILE A 80 -1.43 2.63 -8.73
N ALA A 81 -0.41 3.16 -8.07
CA ALA A 81 -0.43 3.43 -6.64
C ALA A 81 0.13 4.81 -6.33
N VAL A 82 -0.20 5.35 -5.16
CA VAL A 82 0.40 6.59 -4.63
C VAL A 82 1.06 6.31 -3.28
N ILE A 83 2.15 7.01 -2.98
CA ILE A 83 2.84 6.93 -1.70
C ILE A 83 3.18 8.33 -1.18
N GLU A 84 3.06 8.53 0.13
CA GLU A 84 3.49 9.74 0.84
C GLU A 84 3.58 9.44 2.33
N ASP A 85 4.69 9.76 2.98
CA ASP A 85 4.86 9.52 4.41
C ASP A 85 5.55 10.71 5.06
N PRO A 86 4.85 11.57 5.83
CA PRO A 86 5.50 12.63 6.58
C PRO A 86 6.38 12.10 7.74
N ALA A 87 6.32 10.80 8.04
CA ALA A 87 7.04 10.11 9.10
C ALA A 87 6.92 10.75 10.51
N PRO A 88 5.71 11.09 11.00
CA PRO A 88 5.54 11.76 12.30
C PRO A 88 5.59 10.74 13.45
N VAL A 89 6.76 10.14 13.69
CA VAL A 89 6.97 9.13 14.73
C VAL A 89 8.10 9.53 15.69
N PRO A 90 8.12 9.01 16.94
CA PRO A 90 9.26 9.17 17.82
C PRO A 90 10.57 8.72 17.17
N GLU A 91 11.68 9.37 17.52
CA GLU A 91 13.00 9.12 16.91
C GLU A 91 13.43 7.65 17.04
N GLU A 92 13.21 7.02 18.19
CA GLU A 92 13.48 5.60 18.41
C GLU A 92 12.73 4.66 17.44
N ILE A 93 11.48 5.00 17.09
CA ILE A 93 10.68 4.28 16.08
C ILE A 93 11.23 4.54 14.68
N ALA A 94 11.55 5.80 14.38
CA ALA A 94 12.12 6.19 13.10
C ALA A 94 13.43 5.45 12.81
N VAL A 95 14.34 5.43 13.79
CA VAL A 95 15.63 4.74 13.70
C VAL A 95 15.44 3.24 13.56
N ALA A 96 14.64 2.61 14.43
CA ALA A 96 14.42 1.16 14.39
C ALA A 96 13.85 0.68 13.05
N ARG A 97 12.96 1.48 12.44
CA ARG A 97 12.26 1.12 11.19
C ARG A 97 12.95 1.64 9.93
N GLY A 98 14.00 2.46 10.06
CA GLY A 98 14.53 3.25 8.94
C GLY A 98 13.42 4.09 8.28
N ARG A 99 12.52 4.68 9.10
CA ARG A 99 11.38 5.46 8.62
C ARG A 99 11.80 6.91 8.46
N VAL A 100 11.91 7.35 7.22
CA VAL A 100 12.28 8.71 6.84
C VAL A 100 11.16 9.33 5.99
N PRO A 101 10.99 10.67 5.99
CA PRO A 101 9.96 11.31 5.20
C PRO A 101 10.01 10.91 3.73
N GLN A 102 8.85 10.60 3.14
CA GLN A 102 8.67 10.30 1.73
C GLN A 102 7.76 11.37 1.12
N PRO A 103 8.24 12.11 0.10
CA PRO A 103 7.38 13.04 -0.63
C PRO A 103 6.29 12.28 -1.38
N PHE A 104 5.23 12.98 -1.75
CA PHE A 104 4.20 12.42 -2.62
C PHE A 104 4.80 11.94 -3.93
N ARG A 105 4.49 10.69 -4.30
CA ARG A 105 4.88 10.08 -5.58
C ARG A 105 3.72 9.27 -6.13
N VAL A 106 3.56 9.31 -7.45
CA VAL A 106 2.70 8.39 -8.19
C VAL A 106 3.57 7.30 -8.78
N LEU A 107 3.15 6.06 -8.59
CA LEU A 107 3.80 4.86 -9.08
C LEU A 107 2.91 4.24 -10.15
N VAL A 108 3.29 4.40 -11.41
CA VAL A 108 2.61 3.82 -12.56
C VAL A 108 3.38 2.59 -13.02
N ASN A 109 2.68 1.48 -13.17
CA ASN A 109 3.23 0.16 -13.51
C ASN A 109 4.43 -0.25 -12.64
N PRO A 110 4.43 -0.03 -11.30
CA PRO A 110 5.60 -0.34 -10.51
C PRO A 110 5.86 -1.85 -10.47
N VAL A 111 7.14 -2.20 -10.46
CA VAL A 111 7.66 -3.50 -10.05
C VAL A 111 8.84 -3.28 -9.11
N TYR A 112 9.11 -4.22 -8.22
CA TYR A 112 10.25 -4.14 -7.32
C TYR A 112 11.08 -5.42 -7.34
N GLU A 113 12.39 -5.27 -7.14
CA GLU A 113 13.31 -6.37 -6.94
C GLU A 113 14.09 -6.20 -5.63
N PRO A 114 14.34 -7.28 -4.88
CA PRO A 114 15.18 -7.22 -3.69
C PRO A 114 16.59 -6.72 -3.98
N VAL A 115 17.09 -5.80 -3.15
CA VAL A 115 18.52 -5.42 -3.15
C VAL A 115 19.19 -6.09 -1.97
N GLY A 116 19.86 -7.21 -2.25
CA GLY A 116 20.46 -8.08 -1.24
C GLY A 116 19.45 -9.01 -0.56
N THR A 117 19.91 -9.71 0.48
CA THR A 117 19.12 -10.75 1.18
C THR A 117 18.55 -10.31 2.52
N ALA A 118 18.93 -9.13 3.01
CA ALA A 118 18.49 -8.61 4.30
C ALA A 118 16.96 -8.42 4.33
N ARG A 119 16.34 -8.80 5.45
CA ARG A 119 14.91 -8.64 5.70
C ARG A 119 14.68 -7.93 7.02
N ALA A 120 13.55 -7.28 7.15
CA ALA A 120 13.09 -6.66 8.39
C ALA A 120 11.62 -7.00 8.63
N ALA A 121 11.24 -7.20 9.89
CA ALA A 121 9.88 -7.54 10.28
C ALA A 121 9.31 -6.47 11.20
N PHE A 122 8.12 -5.99 10.89
CA PHE A 122 7.37 -5.00 11.67
C PHE A 122 5.88 -5.24 11.49
N PHE A 123 5.06 -4.72 12.41
CA PHE A 123 3.62 -4.66 12.24
C PHE A 123 3.26 -3.79 11.02
N GLU A 124 2.44 -4.34 10.13
CA GLU A 124 1.77 -3.65 9.03
C GLU A 124 0.26 -3.65 9.28
N GLY A 125 -0.38 -2.55 8.90
CA GLY A 125 -1.82 -2.48 8.69
C GLY A 125 -2.11 -2.16 7.23
N CYS A 126 -3.38 -2.26 6.84
CA CYS A 126 -3.83 -1.90 5.50
C CYS A 126 -5.19 -1.22 5.62
N LEU A 127 -5.43 -0.18 4.81
CA LEU A 127 -6.71 0.52 4.80
C LEU A 127 -7.87 -0.39 4.36
N SER A 128 -7.57 -1.42 3.56
CA SER A 128 -8.52 -2.46 3.16
C SER A 128 -8.70 -3.58 4.20
N VAL A 129 -7.96 -3.57 5.32
CA VAL A 129 -8.15 -4.50 6.44
C VAL A 129 -8.27 -3.70 7.74
N PRO A 130 -9.36 -2.92 7.90
CA PRO A 130 -9.49 -1.97 8.98
C PRO A 130 -9.50 -2.66 10.35
N GLY A 131 -8.78 -2.08 11.31
CA GLY A 131 -8.78 -2.53 12.71
C GLY A 131 -7.85 -3.70 13.02
N TRP A 132 -7.08 -4.20 12.04
CA TRP A 132 -6.15 -5.32 12.22
C TRP A 132 -4.75 -5.00 11.72
N GLN A 133 -3.76 -5.57 12.39
CA GLN A 133 -2.36 -5.50 12.01
C GLN A 133 -1.70 -6.85 12.25
N ALA A 134 -0.64 -7.14 11.50
CA ALA A 134 0.20 -8.31 11.75
C ALA A 134 1.65 -8.00 11.38
N VAL A 135 2.58 -8.74 11.97
CA VAL A 135 4.00 -8.69 11.62
C VAL A 135 4.19 -9.29 10.23
N VAL A 136 4.85 -8.54 9.37
CA VAL A 136 5.20 -8.95 8.01
C VAL A 136 6.70 -8.81 7.82
N SER A 137 7.33 -9.87 7.34
CA SER A 137 8.73 -9.84 6.91
C SER A 137 8.83 -9.26 5.50
N ARG A 138 9.64 -8.22 5.31
CA ARG A 138 9.87 -7.53 4.02
C ARG A 138 11.36 -7.50 3.69
N HIS A 139 11.71 -7.37 2.42
CA HIS A 139 13.07 -7.03 2.05
C HIS A 139 13.43 -5.67 2.63
N ALA A 140 14.60 -5.55 3.25
CA ALA A 140 15.05 -4.32 3.89
C ALA A 140 15.34 -3.21 2.86
N SER A 141 15.69 -3.62 1.63
CA SER A 141 15.95 -2.74 0.50
C SER A 141 15.36 -3.33 -0.77
N VAL A 142 14.77 -2.49 -1.62
CA VAL A 142 14.24 -2.88 -2.93
C VAL A 142 14.58 -1.83 -3.97
N ARG A 143 14.83 -2.27 -5.21
CA ARG A 143 14.91 -1.41 -6.39
C ARG A 143 13.52 -1.36 -7.01
N LEU A 144 12.93 -0.18 -7.06
CA LEU A 144 11.66 0.10 -7.72
C LEU A 144 11.94 0.51 -9.16
N THR A 145 11.22 -0.10 -10.11
CA THR A 145 11.16 0.38 -11.50
C THR A 145 9.72 0.61 -11.93
N GLY A 146 9.49 1.56 -12.84
CA GLY A 146 8.16 1.95 -13.33
C GLY A 146 8.20 3.32 -13.99
N THR A 147 7.08 4.04 -13.96
CA THR A 147 7.02 5.45 -14.36
C THR A 147 6.21 6.29 -13.38
N ASP A 148 6.33 7.62 -13.46
CA ASP A 148 5.38 8.54 -12.83
C ASP A 148 4.12 8.73 -13.71
N GLU A 149 3.18 9.57 -13.27
CA GLU A 149 1.94 9.91 -13.98
C GLU A 149 2.17 10.69 -15.28
N HIS A 150 3.37 11.23 -15.48
CA HIS A 150 3.80 11.95 -16.68
C HIS A 150 4.60 11.06 -17.64
N GLY A 151 4.86 9.81 -17.28
CA GLY A 151 5.62 8.85 -18.07
C GLY A 151 7.14 8.96 -17.90
N HIS A 152 7.65 9.73 -16.94
CA HIS A 152 9.08 9.75 -16.63
C HIS A 152 9.47 8.44 -15.93
N PRO A 153 10.63 7.86 -16.27
CA PRO A 153 11.07 6.61 -15.68
C PRO A 153 11.38 6.77 -14.19
N LEU A 154 10.92 5.80 -13.40
CA LEU A 154 11.33 5.59 -12.02
C LEU A 154 12.30 4.41 -12.00
N ASP A 155 13.47 4.61 -11.41
CA ASP A 155 14.50 3.59 -11.20
C ASP A 155 15.33 3.96 -9.96
N GLU A 156 14.80 3.61 -8.78
CA GLU A 156 15.30 4.11 -7.49
C GLU A 156 15.40 2.96 -6.48
N VAL A 157 16.41 3.02 -5.60
CA VAL A 157 16.53 2.08 -4.48
C VAL A 157 15.90 2.70 -3.24
N PHE A 158 14.92 2.00 -2.68
CA PHE A 158 14.32 2.31 -1.40
C PHE A 158 14.88 1.39 -0.32
N THR A 159 15.01 1.91 0.90
CA THR A 159 15.45 1.14 2.08
C THR A 159 14.50 1.41 3.25
N GLY A 160 14.52 0.56 4.29
CA GLY A 160 13.77 0.78 5.53
C GLY A 160 12.25 0.80 5.33
N TRP A 161 11.56 1.74 6.00
CA TRP A 161 10.11 1.87 5.92
C TRP A 161 9.63 2.27 4.52
N PRO A 162 10.28 3.19 3.78
CA PRO A 162 9.95 3.45 2.38
C PRO A 162 9.96 2.19 1.50
N ALA A 163 10.95 1.30 1.66
CA ALA A 163 10.98 0.03 0.93
C ALA A 163 9.78 -0.86 1.26
N ARG A 164 9.32 -0.85 2.50
CA ARG A 164 8.12 -1.57 2.94
C ARG A 164 6.85 -1.01 2.31
N ILE A 165 6.70 0.32 2.27
CA ILE A 165 5.55 0.97 1.62
C ILE A 165 5.50 0.56 0.14
N VAL A 166 6.63 0.68 -0.58
CA VAL A 166 6.71 0.28 -2.00
C VAL A 166 6.32 -1.18 -2.21
N GLN A 167 6.84 -2.10 -1.39
CA GLN A 167 6.45 -3.52 -1.46
C GLN A 167 4.96 -3.72 -1.19
N HIS A 168 4.39 -3.06 -0.19
CA HIS A 168 2.98 -3.17 0.19
C HIS A 168 2.04 -2.68 -0.92
N GLU A 169 2.29 -1.48 -1.45
CA GLU A 169 1.44 -0.91 -2.50
C GLU A 169 1.59 -1.67 -3.82
N THR A 170 2.79 -2.16 -4.14
CA THR A 170 2.99 -2.96 -5.36
C THR A 170 2.32 -4.32 -5.25
N ASP A 171 2.35 -4.96 -4.08
CA ASP A 171 1.66 -6.23 -3.82
C ASP A 171 0.15 -6.13 -4.05
N HIS A 172 -0.47 -4.99 -3.68
CA HIS A 172 -1.88 -4.73 -3.96
C HIS A 172 -2.21 -4.81 -5.46
N LEU A 173 -1.29 -4.36 -6.32
CA LEU A 173 -1.45 -4.39 -7.77
C LEU A 173 -1.35 -5.82 -8.33
N ASP A 174 -0.77 -6.74 -7.57
CA ASP A 174 -0.68 -8.16 -7.89
C ASP A 174 -1.80 -8.99 -7.22
N GLY A 175 -2.77 -8.34 -6.56
CA GLY A 175 -3.86 -9.00 -5.84
C GLY A 175 -3.44 -9.64 -4.50
N SER A 176 -2.27 -9.25 -3.98
CA SER A 176 -1.77 -9.70 -2.68
C SER A 176 -2.09 -8.69 -1.59
N LEU A 177 -2.53 -9.20 -0.44
CA LEU A 177 -2.66 -8.43 0.78
C LEU A 177 -1.52 -8.79 1.73
N TYR A 178 -1.19 -7.89 2.65
CA TYR A 178 -0.16 -8.16 3.67
C TYR A 178 -0.44 -9.44 4.48
N LEU A 179 -1.72 -9.81 4.64
CA LEU A 179 -2.17 -11.04 5.29
C LEU A 179 -1.62 -12.32 4.65
N ASP A 180 -1.33 -12.30 3.35
CA ASP A 180 -0.77 -13.46 2.65
C ASP A 180 0.72 -13.69 2.99
N LYS A 181 1.35 -12.68 3.61
CA LYS A 181 2.77 -12.65 4.01
C LYS A 181 2.95 -12.48 5.51
N ALA A 182 1.85 -12.54 6.28
CA ALA A 182 1.82 -12.24 7.71
C ALA A 182 2.22 -13.44 8.56
N GLU A 183 2.95 -13.17 9.64
CA GLU A 183 3.11 -14.12 10.74
C GLU A 183 1.78 -14.26 11.48
N LEU A 184 1.01 -15.32 11.20
CA LEU A 184 -0.39 -15.41 11.65
C LEU A 184 -0.58 -15.33 13.18
N ARG A 185 0.40 -15.78 13.97
CA ARG A 185 0.36 -15.65 15.44
C ARG A 185 0.48 -14.22 15.93
N SER A 186 0.96 -13.30 15.09
CA SER A 186 1.09 -11.88 15.40
C SER A 186 -0.18 -11.07 15.10
N LEU A 187 -1.19 -11.66 14.43
CA LEU A 187 -2.41 -10.95 14.06
C LEU A 187 -3.08 -10.36 15.31
N SER A 188 -3.16 -9.04 15.34
CA SER A 188 -3.61 -8.26 16.50
C SER A 188 -4.63 -7.22 16.05
N SER A 189 -5.66 -7.00 16.86
CA SER A 189 -6.50 -5.81 16.69
C SER A 189 -5.65 -4.56 16.88
N SER A 190 -6.04 -3.44 16.27
CA SER A 190 -5.31 -2.17 16.44
C SER A 190 -5.23 -1.73 17.91
N GLU A 191 -6.26 -2.02 18.70
CA GLU A 191 -6.28 -1.79 20.15
C GLU A 191 -5.23 -2.65 20.88
N ALA A 192 -5.20 -3.96 20.61
CA ALA A 192 -4.23 -4.86 21.23
C ALA A 192 -2.79 -4.50 20.82
N MET A 193 -2.57 -4.12 19.56
CA MET A 193 -1.27 -3.64 19.08
C MET A 193 -0.84 -2.40 19.87
N ALA A 194 -1.70 -1.39 19.97
CA ALA A 194 -1.38 -0.15 20.69
C ALA A 194 -1.11 -0.38 22.19
N MET A 195 -1.85 -1.30 22.83
CA MET A 195 -1.71 -1.54 24.27
C MET A 195 -0.52 -2.45 24.62
N ARG A 196 -0.15 -3.39 23.75
CA ARG A 196 0.81 -4.47 24.06
C ARG A 196 2.08 -4.41 23.25
N TRP A 197 1.99 -4.01 21.98
CA TRP A 197 3.01 -4.20 20.95
C TRP A 197 3.52 -2.89 20.35
N ALA A 198 3.37 -1.77 21.07
CA ALA A 198 3.79 -0.44 20.60
C ALA A 198 5.31 -0.19 20.63
N GLN A 199 6.11 -1.21 20.98
CA GLN A 199 7.57 -1.11 21.00
C GLN A 199 8.14 -0.90 19.57
N PRO A 200 9.37 -0.38 19.43
CA PRO A 200 9.96 -0.11 18.12
C PRO A 200 10.05 -1.31 17.18
N THR A 201 10.25 -2.50 17.74
CA THR A 201 10.40 -3.77 17.01
C THR A 201 9.39 -4.81 17.52
N PRO A 202 9.05 -5.83 16.70
CA PRO A 202 8.11 -6.87 17.13
C PRO A 202 8.72 -7.93 18.05
N ALA A 203 9.95 -7.75 18.56
CA ALA A 203 10.68 -8.77 19.32
C ALA A 203 9.90 -9.28 20.54
N THR A 204 9.31 -8.38 21.33
CA THR A 204 8.50 -8.75 22.50
C THR A 204 7.23 -9.51 22.09
N ALA A 205 6.61 -9.13 20.97
CA ALA A 205 5.44 -9.83 20.46
C ALA A 205 5.82 -11.23 19.96
N ALA A 206 6.96 -11.37 19.28
CA ALA A 206 7.50 -12.63 18.78
C ALA A 206 7.74 -13.64 19.92
N GLU A 207 8.41 -13.19 20.98
CA GLU A 207 8.64 -14.00 22.18
C GLU A 207 7.32 -14.40 22.86
N ALA A 208 6.42 -13.44 23.09
CA ALA A 208 5.19 -13.66 23.85
C ALA A 208 4.13 -14.48 23.10
N LEU A 209 4.04 -14.33 21.78
CA LEU A 209 3.06 -15.00 20.92
C LEU A 209 3.64 -16.23 20.21
N GLY A 210 4.95 -16.44 20.29
CA GLY A 210 5.66 -17.61 19.78
C GLY A 210 5.71 -17.67 18.26
N PHE A 211 6.35 -16.70 17.62
CA PHE A 211 6.68 -16.73 16.20
C PHE A 211 8.10 -16.24 15.95
N ASP A 212 8.68 -16.61 14.81
CA ASP A 212 10.07 -16.28 14.48
C ASP A 212 10.17 -14.94 13.76
N LEU A 213 11.31 -14.28 13.91
CA LEU A 213 11.70 -13.09 13.15
C LEU A 213 12.86 -13.45 12.21
N PRO A 214 12.96 -12.78 11.04
CA PRO A 214 14.01 -13.05 10.06
C PRO A 214 15.42 -12.64 10.54
#